data_AF-A0A1B1UMC4-F1
#
_entry.id   AF-A0A1B1UMC4-F1
#
_cell.length_a   1.000
_cell.length_b   1.000
_cell.length_c   1.000
_cell.angle_alpha   90.00
_cell.angle_beta   90.00
_cell.angle_gamma   90.00
#
_symmetry.space_group_name_H-M   'P 1'
#
loop_
_entity.id
_entity.type
_entity.pdbx_description
1 polymer ?
#
loop_
_entity_poly.entity_id
_entity_poly.type
_entity_poly.pdbx_seq_one_letter_code
_entity_poly.pdbx_strand_id
1 'polypeptide(L)'
;MWAILFILVFPAYCLADEGKPISITVAADHTKANGEPWDGIPGIGGGRGPTAMPIPNKNAPDLAVCVVRLETPPECSMRYVNLKQYSLCQNSYDCIFKRVSTPDGPFGLIILDLDLRRHDLVGFLLMTAGKALTPDQRAALESEIRRRADQLAPPFSQGEKQRRLREMLVVPMDRCTEAKGCRLVQSEIRVNSAE
;
A
#
# COMPACT_ATOMS: atom_id res chain seq x y z
N MET A 1 56.06 3.41 27.10
CA MET A 1 54.97 2.90 26.23
C MET A 1 53.66 3.49 26.72
N TRP A 2 53.06 4.40 25.95
CA TRP A 2 51.75 4.99 26.25
C TRP A 2 50.68 4.21 25.47
N ALA A 3 49.70 3.64 26.17
CA ALA A 3 48.57 2.96 25.55
C ALA A 3 47.43 3.99 25.37
N ILE A 4 47.13 4.32 24.10
CA ILE A 4 46.00 5.17 23.74
C ILE A 4 44.75 4.26 23.72
N LEU A 5 43.83 4.52 24.65
CA LEU A 5 42.53 3.86 24.72
C LEU A 5 41.61 4.47 23.65
N PHE A 6 41.36 3.75 22.55
CA PHE A 6 40.35 4.10 21.55
C PHE A 6 38.97 3.69 22.09
N ILE A 7 38.18 4.66 22.55
CA ILE A 7 36.76 4.45 22.87
C ILE A 7 35.98 4.54 21.54
N LEU A 8 35.61 3.38 21.00
CA LEU A 8 34.66 3.27 19.89
C LEU A 8 33.26 3.61 20.41
N VAL A 9 32.85 4.87 20.20
CA VAL A 9 31.46 5.28 20.36
C VAL A 9 30.69 4.72 19.17
N PHE A 10 30.11 3.53 19.33
CA PHE A 10 29.14 3.02 18.37
C PHE A 10 27.93 3.96 18.39
N PRO A 11 27.50 4.52 17.25
CA PRO A 11 26.21 5.18 17.19
C PRO A 11 25.17 4.12 17.54
N ALA A 12 24.53 4.28 18.69
CA ALA A 12 23.29 3.58 18.97
C ALA A 12 22.30 4.05 17.91
N TYR A 13 22.13 3.26 16.86
CA TYR A 13 20.98 3.38 15.99
C TYR A 13 19.78 3.15 16.91
N CYS A 14 19.11 4.23 17.31
CA CYS A 14 17.76 4.14 17.83
C CYS A 14 16.96 3.44 16.72
N LEU A 15 16.71 2.15 16.90
CA LEU A 15 15.68 1.45 16.16
C LEU A 15 14.40 2.19 16.54
N ALA A 16 13.88 2.98 15.61
CA ALA A 16 12.53 3.50 15.72
C ALA A 16 11.63 2.29 15.93
N ASP A 17 10.92 2.29 17.06
CA ASP A 17 10.07 1.19 17.48
C ASP A 17 9.13 0.81 16.32
N GLU A 18 9.19 -0.45 15.88
CA GLU A 18 8.31 -0.95 14.83
C GLU A 18 6.90 -1.01 15.44
N GLY A 19 6.03 -0.09 15.01
CA GLY A 19 4.66 -0.06 15.47
C GLY A 19 3.95 -1.39 15.22
N LYS A 20 2.95 -1.69 16.06
CA LYS A 20 2.31 -3.01 16.08
C LYS A 20 1.77 -3.37 14.68
N PRO A 21 1.99 -4.62 14.22
CA PRO A 21 1.45 -5.06 12.94
C PRO A 21 -0.08 -4.98 12.95
N ILE A 22 -0.64 -4.60 11.81
CA ILE A 22 -2.09 -4.53 11.58
C ILE A 22 -2.51 -5.46 10.44
N SER A 23 -3.81 -5.72 10.33
CA SER A 23 -4.41 -6.29 9.14
C SER A 23 -5.14 -5.20 8.38
N ILE A 24 -4.91 -5.13 7.07
CA ILE A 24 -5.61 -4.20 6.16
C ILE A 24 -6.42 -5.03 5.19
N THR A 25 -7.73 -4.81 5.16
CA THR A 25 -8.62 -5.35 4.12
C THR A 25 -8.88 -4.27 3.09
N VAL A 26 -8.76 -4.62 1.81
CA VAL A 26 -9.07 -3.73 0.69
C VAL A 26 -10.14 -4.40 -0.16
N ALA A 27 -11.27 -3.73 -0.31
CA ALA A 27 -12.34 -4.09 -1.23
C ALA A 27 -12.32 -3.13 -2.42
N ALA A 28 -11.85 -3.58 -3.58
CA ALA A 28 -11.88 -2.82 -4.82
C ALA A 28 -13.28 -2.85 -5.46
N ASP A 29 -13.64 -1.76 -6.13
CA ASP A 29 -14.84 -1.73 -6.97
C ASP A 29 -14.75 -2.74 -8.11
N HIS A 30 -15.86 -3.05 -8.77
CA HIS A 30 -15.83 -3.96 -9.93
C HIS A 30 -15.18 -3.35 -11.18
N THR A 31 -15.03 -2.03 -11.22
CA THR A 31 -14.44 -1.28 -12.35
C THR A 31 -13.50 -0.20 -11.87
N LYS A 32 -12.58 0.21 -12.74
CA LYS A 32 -11.72 1.38 -12.57
C LYS A 32 -12.55 2.67 -12.53
N ALA A 33 -11.95 3.79 -12.10
CA ALA A 33 -12.63 5.09 -11.99
C ALA A 33 -13.15 5.64 -13.33
N ASN A 34 -12.59 5.18 -14.46
CA ASN A 34 -13.04 5.51 -15.81
C ASN A 34 -14.12 4.56 -16.34
N GLY A 35 -14.57 3.58 -15.54
CA GLY A 35 -15.56 2.57 -15.92
C GLY A 35 -14.98 1.36 -16.65
N GLU A 36 -13.68 1.33 -16.93
CA GLU A 36 -13.03 0.16 -17.54
C GLU A 36 -12.96 -1.01 -16.53
N PRO A 37 -13.00 -2.27 -16.99
CA PRO A 37 -12.74 -3.41 -16.12
C PRO A 37 -11.29 -3.38 -15.62
N TRP A 38 -11.02 -4.08 -14.52
CA TRP A 38 -9.64 -4.38 -14.13
C TRP A 38 -9.01 -5.39 -15.08
N ASP A 39 -7.69 -5.40 -15.08
CA ASP A 39 -6.83 -6.30 -15.84
C ASP A 39 -6.09 -7.23 -14.89
N GLY A 40 -6.66 -8.41 -14.65
CA GLY A 40 -5.96 -9.41 -13.86
C GLY A 40 -4.69 -9.91 -14.55
N ILE A 41 -3.60 -10.11 -13.81
CA ILE A 41 -2.45 -10.86 -14.31
C ILE A 41 -2.86 -12.33 -14.43
N PRO A 42 -2.66 -12.96 -15.61
CA PRO A 42 -2.79 -14.40 -15.72
C PRO A 42 -1.79 -15.06 -14.77
N GLY A 43 -2.30 -15.70 -13.72
CA GLY A 43 -1.48 -16.36 -12.71
C GLY A 43 -0.46 -17.33 -13.31
N ILE A 44 0.70 -17.47 -12.63
CA ILE A 44 1.67 -18.52 -12.92
C ILE A 44 1.05 -19.87 -12.53
N GLY A 45 0.17 -20.39 -13.39
CA GLY A 45 -0.60 -21.60 -13.13
C GLY A 45 -1.40 -22.09 -14.34
N GLY A 46 -1.31 -21.42 -15.49
CA GLY A 46 -1.88 -21.85 -16.75
C GLY A 46 -1.09 -22.98 -17.42
N GLY A 47 -0.74 -24.04 -16.69
CA GLY A 47 -0.38 -25.30 -17.34
C GLY A 47 -1.61 -25.88 -18.02
N ARG A 48 -1.53 -26.26 -19.30
CA ARG A 48 -2.54 -27.14 -19.92
C ARG A 48 -2.36 -28.54 -19.33
N GLY A 49 -2.90 -28.77 -18.14
CA GLY A 49 -2.85 -30.05 -17.46
C GLY A 49 -4.14 -30.30 -16.67
N PRO A 50 -4.51 -31.56 -16.42
CA PRO A 50 -5.73 -31.93 -15.71
C PRO A 50 -5.79 -31.46 -14.23
N THR A 51 -4.73 -30.82 -13.73
CA THR A 51 -4.60 -30.24 -12.38
C THR A 51 -4.64 -28.70 -12.38
N ALA A 52 -4.88 -28.05 -13.52
CA ALA A 52 -4.96 -26.60 -13.60
C ALA A 52 -6.19 -26.08 -12.86
N MET A 53 -5.97 -25.41 -11.73
CA MET A 53 -7.02 -24.66 -11.04
C MET A 53 -7.48 -23.50 -11.94
N PRO A 54 -8.78 -23.37 -12.24
CA PRO A 54 -9.29 -22.23 -12.99
C PRO A 54 -8.93 -20.95 -12.24
N ILE A 55 -8.26 -20.01 -12.91
CA ILE A 55 -8.03 -18.68 -12.34
C ILE A 55 -9.42 -18.03 -12.26
N PRO A 56 -9.98 -17.84 -11.05
CA PRO A 56 -11.30 -17.26 -10.91
C PRO A 56 -11.17 -15.79 -11.31
N ASN A 57 -12.00 -15.37 -12.26
CA ASN A 57 -12.23 -13.97 -12.62
C ASN A 57 -11.02 -13.17 -13.17
N LYS A 58 -10.81 -13.25 -14.48
CA LYS A 58 -9.79 -12.49 -15.24
C LYS A 58 -9.93 -10.95 -15.16
N ASN A 59 -11.01 -10.45 -14.55
CA ASN A 59 -11.35 -9.02 -14.49
C ASN A 59 -11.28 -8.47 -13.06
N ALA A 60 -10.70 -9.22 -12.12
CA ALA A 60 -10.44 -8.76 -10.76
C ALA A 60 -8.99 -8.27 -10.62
N PRO A 61 -8.74 -7.26 -9.77
CA PRO A 61 -7.41 -6.68 -9.62
C PRO A 61 -6.47 -7.61 -8.85
N ASP A 62 -5.18 -7.33 -8.96
CA ASP A 62 -4.07 -7.90 -8.21
C ASP A 62 -3.58 -6.89 -7.16
N LEU A 63 -4.36 -6.74 -6.10
CA LEU A 63 -4.16 -5.68 -5.11
C LEU A 63 -2.82 -5.79 -4.37
N ALA A 64 -2.17 -4.66 -4.13
CA ALA A 64 -1.07 -4.52 -3.18
C ALA A 64 -1.24 -3.27 -2.32
N VAL A 65 -0.75 -3.32 -1.09
CA VAL A 65 -0.73 -2.17 -0.17
C VAL A 65 0.69 -1.82 0.18
N CYS A 66 1.03 -0.54 0.06
CA CYS A 66 2.32 0.01 0.44
C CYS A 66 2.16 1.05 1.56
N VAL A 67 2.97 0.92 2.59
CA VAL A 67 3.10 1.88 3.69
C VAL A 67 4.19 2.89 3.33
N VAL A 68 3.85 4.17 3.45
CA VAL A 68 4.76 5.29 3.17
C VAL A 68 5.05 6.03 4.46
N ARG A 69 6.33 6.17 4.79
CA ARG A 69 6.81 7.03 5.88
C ARG A 69 7.66 8.14 5.27
N LEU A 70 7.93 9.19 6.05
CA LEU A 70 8.89 10.21 5.61
C LEU A 70 10.27 9.56 5.41
N GLU A 71 10.95 9.95 4.33
CA GLU A 71 12.36 9.68 4.05
C GLU A 71 12.78 8.21 3.86
N THR A 72 11.86 7.25 4.02
CA THR A 72 12.12 5.82 3.81
C THR A 72 11.45 5.32 2.51
N PRO A 73 12.01 4.28 1.86
CA PRO A 73 11.33 3.62 0.76
C PRO A 73 9.97 3.03 1.19
N PRO A 74 8.96 3.01 0.32
CA PRO A 74 7.68 2.36 0.64
C PRO A 74 7.86 0.87 0.93
N GLU A 75 7.20 0.40 1.98
CA GLU A 75 7.13 -1.02 2.35
C GLU A 75 5.84 -1.61 1.80
N CYS A 76 5.94 -2.49 0.80
CA CYS A 76 4.78 -3.04 0.12
C CYS A 76 4.51 -4.51 0.49
N SER A 77 3.26 -4.81 0.81
CA SER A 77 2.78 -6.17 1.08
C SER A 77 2.46 -6.90 -0.22
N MET A 78 3.50 -7.50 -0.82
CA MET A 78 3.43 -8.27 -2.07
C MET A 78 4.48 -9.39 -2.09
N ARG A 79 4.38 -10.30 -3.05
CA ARG A 79 5.31 -11.42 -3.24
C ARG A 79 6.28 -11.14 -4.39
N TYR A 80 7.52 -11.56 -4.24
CA TYR A 80 8.54 -11.50 -5.28
C TYR A 80 8.88 -12.91 -5.77
N VAL A 81 8.71 -13.17 -7.07
CA VAL A 81 9.09 -14.44 -7.71
C VAL A 81 9.88 -14.11 -8.98
N ASN A 82 11.14 -14.56 -9.05
CA ASN A 82 12.02 -14.30 -10.21
C ASN A 82 12.05 -12.82 -10.62
N LEU A 83 12.21 -11.91 -9.63
CA LEU A 83 12.22 -10.46 -9.78
C LEU A 83 10.88 -9.83 -10.24
N LYS A 84 9.81 -10.62 -10.36
CA LYS A 84 8.46 -10.13 -10.65
C LYS A 84 7.66 -10.00 -9.37
N GLN A 85 6.80 -8.98 -9.36
CA GLN A 85 5.89 -8.67 -8.26
C GLN A 85 4.56 -9.36 -8.49
N TYR A 86 4.00 -9.94 -7.43
CA TYR A 86 2.71 -10.62 -7.43
C TYR A 86 1.91 -10.20 -6.21
N SER A 87 0.61 -10.05 -6.40
CA SER A 87 -0.31 -9.79 -5.29
C SER A 87 -0.32 -10.97 -4.32
N LEU A 88 -0.56 -10.69 -3.04
CA LEU A 88 -0.91 -11.72 -2.07
C LEU A 88 -2.31 -12.31 -2.32
N CYS A 89 -3.21 -11.54 -2.94
CA CYS A 89 -4.57 -11.96 -3.30
C CYS A 89 -4.76 -11.84 -4.82
N GLN A 90 -4.18 -12.77 -5.56
CA GLN A 90 -4.22 -12.73 -7.02
C GLN A 90 -5.66 -12.81 -7.55
N ASN A 91 -6.02 -11.92 -8.49
CA ASN A 91 -7.34 -11.82 -9.13
C ASN A 91 -8.51 -11.75 -8.12
N SER A 92 -8.47 -10.82 -7.16
CA SER A 92 -9.51 -10.67 -6.14
C SER A 92 -9.95 -9.23 -5.94
N TYR A 93 -11.27 -9.01 -5.85
CA TYR A 93 -11.83 -7.72 -5.42
C TYR A 93 -11.68 -7.49 -3.92
N ASP A 94 -11.56 -8.55 -3.12
CA ASP A 94 -11.42 -8.45 -1.67
C ASP A 94 -10.10 -9.10 -1.25
N CYS A 95 -9.21 -8.32 -0.64
CA CYS A 95 -7.90 -8.78 -0.23
C CYS A 95 -7.56 -8.39 1.20
N ILE A 96 -7.10 -9.36 1.97
CA ILE A 96 -6.66 -9.18 3.37
C ILE A 96 -5.13 -9.27 3.43
N PHE A 97 -4.49 -8.13 3.69
CA PHE A 97 -3.07 -8.01 3.96
C PHE A 97 -2.83 -8.18 5.45
N LYS A 98 -2.35 -9.36 5.86
CA LYS A 98 -2.02 -9.65 7.25
C LYS A 98 -0.63 -9.12 7.59
N ARG A 99 -0.46 -8.67 8.84
CA ARG A 99 0.84 -8.26 9.42
C ARG A 99 1.52 -7.11 8.66
N VAL A 100 0.76 -6.12 8.25
CA VAL A 100 1.31 -4.89 7.68
C VAL A 100 2.03 -4.11 8.79
N SER A 101 3.33 -3.88 8.62
CA SER A 101 4.13 -3.07 9.54
C SER A 101 3.75 -1.60 9.39
N THR A 102 3.46 -0.92 10.51
CA THR A 102 3.09 0.49 10.51
C THR A 102 3.98 1.26 11.48
N PRO A 103 4.28 2.54 11.23
CA PRO A 103 4.90 3.38 12.25
C PRO A 103 3.90 3.69 13.37
N ASP A 104 4.43 4.00 14.56
CA ASP A 104 3.64 4.56 15.66
C ASP A 104 3.07 5.96 15.36
N GLY A 105 3.66 6.65 14.37
CA GLY A 105 3.23 7.96 13.90
C GLY A 105 2.34 7.91 12.66
N PRO A 106 1.94 9.07 12.13
CA PRO A 106 1.18 9.16 10.88
C PRO A 106 1.94 8.59 9.69
N PHE A 107 1.20 7.98 8.77
CA PHE A 107 1.77 7.35 7.57
C PHE A 107 0.82 7.42 6.39
N GLY A 108 1.37 7.19 5.20
CA GLY A 108 0.58 7.00 4.00
C GLY A 108 0.27 5.55 3.72
N LEU A 109 -0.88 5.32 3.10
CA LEU A 109 -1.21 4.07 2.44
C LEU A 109 -1.38 4.32 0.96
N ILE A 110 -0.72 3.51 0.14
CA ILE A 110 -0.91 3.45 -1.32
C ILE A 110 -1.45 2.08 -1.66
N ILE A 111 -2.50 2.04 -2.47
CA ILE A 111 -3.13 0.82 -2.95
C ILE A 111 -2.93 0.74 -4.46
N LEU A 112 -2.35 -0.36 -4.90
CA LEU A 112 -2.00 -0.62 -6.28
C LEU A 112 -2.80 -1.81 -6.81
N ASP A 113 -3.07 -1.79 -8.11
CA ASP A 113 -3.36 -2.97 -8.90
C ASP A 113 -2.07 -3.36 -9.63
N LEU A 114 -1.53 -4.54 -9.32
CA LEU A 114 -0.23 -4.96 -9.84
C LEU A 114 -0.38 -5.53 -11.25
N ASP A 115 0.18 -4.82 -12.23
CA ASP A 115 0.36 -5.34 -13.58
C ASP A 115 1.78 -5.81 -13.93
N LEU A 116 1.88 -6.63 -14.98
CA LEU A 116 3.17 -7.09 -15.53
C LEU A 116 4.04 -5.97 -16.11
N ARG A 117 3.43 -4.88 -16.57
CA ARG A 117 4.14 -3.78 -17.24
C ARG A 117 4.14 -2.50 -16.41
N ARG A 118 2.97 -2.08 -15.94
CA ARG A 118 2.76 -0.82 -15.25
C ARG A 118 1.57 -0.95 -14.33
N HIS A 119 1.82 -0.87 -13.02
CA HIS A 119 0.77 -0.92 -12.03
C HIS A 119 -0.18 0.26 -12.15
N ASP A 120 -1.45 0.03 -11.84
CA ASP A 120 -2.45 1.07 -11.72
C ASP A 120 -2.63 1.51 -10.27
N LEU A 121 -2.85 2.81 -10.07
CA LEU A 121 -3.17 3.33 -8.75
C LEU A 121 -4.66 3.15 -8.47
N VAL A 122 -5.00 2.29 -7.51
CA VAL A 122 -6.36 2.16 -6.99
C VAL A 122 -6.70 3.39 -6.14
N GLY A 123 -5.82 3.74 -5.19
CA GLY A 123 -6.00 4.92 -4.35
C GLY A 123 -4.85 5.13 -3.38
N PHE A 124 -4.86 6.27 -2.69
CA PHE A 124 -3.96 6.55 -1.58
C PHE A 124 -4.66 7.43 -0.54
N LEU A 125 -4.15 7.39 0.68
CA LEU A 125 -4.67 8.15 1.81
C LEU A 125 -3.61 8.35 2.88
N LEU A 126 -3.88 9.28 3.79
CA LEU A 126 -3.08 9.52 4.98
C LEU A 126 -3.80 8.93 6.19
N MET A 127 -3.09 8.05 6.90
CA MET A 127 -3.53 7.47 8.16
C MET A 127 -2.90 8.23 9.33
N THR A 128 -3.71 8.61 10.31
CA THR A 128 -3.21 9.15 11.58
C THR A 128 -3.33 8.11 12.69
N ALA A 129 -2.21 7.83 13.33
CA ALA A 129 -2.13 7.08 14.56
C ALA A 129 -1.97 8.08 15.72
N GLY A 130 -2.94 8.16 16.63
CA GLY A 130 -2.85 9.00 17.82
C GLY A 130 -2.96 10.50 17.57
N LYS A 131 -1.83 11.23 17.68
CA LYS A 131 -1.82 12.71 17.69
C LYS A 131 -2.13 13.31 16.31
N ALA A 132 -2.83 14.45 16.33
CA ALA A 132 -3.04 15.24 15.12
C ALA A 132 -1.71 15.75 14.54
N LEU A 133 -1.58 15.70 13.22
CA LEU A 133 -0.46 16.29 12.48
C LEU A 133 -0.49 17.81 12.57
N THR A 134 0.68 18.45 12.67
CA THR A 134 0.78 19.88 12.34
C THR A 134 0.54 20.09 10.83
N PRO A 135 0.14 21.30 10.40
CA PRO A 135 -0.03 21.60 8.97
C PRO A 135 1.20 21.26 8.12
N ASP A 136 2.40 21.57 8.62
CA ASP A 136 3.65 21.30 7.91
C ASP A 136 3.95 19.81 7.79
N GLN A 137 3.75 19.05 8.87
CA GLN A 137 3.93 17.59 8.85
C GLN A 137 2.93 16.92 7.91
N ARG A 138 1.68 17.38 7.92
CA ARG A 138 0.65 16.91 6.99
C ARG A 138 1.06 17.18 5.54
N ALA A 139 1.45 18.41 5.22
CA ALA A 139 1.85 18.79 3.86
C ALA A 139 3.08 18.00 3.38
N ALA A 140 4.08 17.82 4.24
CA ALA A 140 5.27 17.04 3.92
C ALA A 140 4.92 15.57 3.62
N LEU A 141 4.12 14.94 4.47
CA LEU A 141 3.72 13.54 4.29
C LEU A 141 2.79 13.37 3.08
N GLU A 142 1.84 14.27 2.85
CA GLU A 142 0.98 14.23 1.65
C GLU A 142 1.81 14.35 0.36
N SER A 143 2.78 15.27 0.33
CA SER A 143 3.69 15.43 -0.81
C SER A 143 4.48 14.14 -1.06
N GLU A 144 5.02 13.53 0.00
CA GLU A 144 5.76 12.28 -0.09
C GLU A 144 4.88 11.13 -0.59
N ILE A 145 3.66 10.98 -0.08
CA ILE A 145 2.70 9.96 -0.53
C ILE A 145 2.42 10.11 -2.03
N ARG A 146 2.13 11.32 -2.49
CA ARG A 146 1.84 11.60 -3.90
C ARG A 146 3.05 11.27 -4.77
N ARG A 147 4.24 11.71 -4.36
CA ARG A 147 5.49 11.42 -5.05
C ARG A 147 5.75 9.91 -5.15
N ARG A 148 5.53 9.15 -4.07
CA ARG A 148 5.69 7.69 -4.06
C ARG A 148 4.62 7.00 -4.91
N ALA A 149 3.38 7.45 -4.88
CA ALA A 149 2.30 6.93 -5.72
C ALA A 149 2.60 7.13 -7.21
N ASP A 150 3.15 8.28 -7.60
CA ASP A 150 3.55 8.55 -8.99
C ASP A 150 4.79 7.74 -9.40
N GLN A 151 5.68 7.39 -8.46
CA GLN A 151 6.81 6.50 -8.74
C GLN A 151 6.37 5.04 -8.93
N LEU A 152 5.45 4.55 -8.09
CA LEU A 152 4.98 3.16 -8.10
C LEU A 152 3.99 2.90 -9.24
N ALA A 153 3.11 3.86 -9.52
CA ALA A 153 2.13 3.80 -10.59
C ALA A 153 2.07 5.16 -11.29
N PRO A 154 2.91 5.41 -12.31
CA PRO A 154 2.91 6.70 -13.01
C PRO A 154 1.56 6.95 -13.72
N PRO A 155 0.97 8.16 -13.62
CA PRO A 155 -0.32 8.43 -14.26
C PRO A 155 -0.20 8.46 -15.79
N PHE A 156 -1.13 7.82 -16.48
CA PHE A 156 -1.14 7.77 -17.94
C PHE A 156 -2.15 8.75 -18.56
N SER A 157 -3.37 8.80 -18.02
CA SER A 157 -4.44 9.62 -18.59
C SER A 157 -4.57 10.99 -17.92
N GLN A 158 -5.14 11.97 -18.63
CA GLN A 158 -5.44 13.28 -18.03
C GLN A 158 -6.48 13.15 -16.91
N GLY A 159 -7.49 12.28 -17.06
CA GLY A 159 -8.47 12.01 -16.02
C GLY A 159 -7.83 11.47 -14.75
N GLU A 160 -6.85 10.58 -14.88
CA GLU A 160 -6.09 10.05 -13.74
C GLU A 160 -5.25 11.13 -13.06
N LYS A 161 -4.55 11.97 -13.83
CA LYS A 161 -3.80 13.13 -13.28
C LYS A 161 -4.72 14.03 -12.46
N GLN A 162 -5.89 14.38 -12.99
CA GLN A 162 -6.87 15.21 -12.29
C GLN A 162 -7.44 14.52 -11.05
N ARG A 163 -7.74 13.22 -11.12
CA ARG A 163 -8.19 12.44 -9.95
C ARG A 163 -7.15 12.47 -8.83
N ARG A 164 -5.87 12.34 -9.17
CA ARG A 164 -4.77 12.38 -8.20
C ARG A 164 -4.66 13.74 -7.53
N LEU A 165 -5.00 14.86 -8.18
CA LEU A 165 -4.94 16.21 -7.57
C LEU A 165 -6.01 16.50 -6.52
N ARG A 166 -7.00 15.62 -6.33
CA ARG A 166 -8.04 15.78 -5.31
C ARG A 166 -7.44 15.82 -3.90
N GLU A 167 -8.17 16.44 -2.98
CA GLU A 167 -7.81 16.45 -1.57
C GLU A 167 -7.61 15.01 -1.08
N MET A 168 -6.50 14.78 -0.39
CA MET A 168 -6.18 13.46 0.14
C MET A 168 -7.09 13.17 1.33
N LEU A 169 -7.67 11.96 1.35
CA LEU A 169 -8.40 11.51 2.52
C LEU A 169 -7.43 11.37 3.70
N VAL A 170 -7.71 12.07 4.80
CA VAL A 170 -6.97 11.98 6.05
C VAL A 170 -7.87 11.34 7.10
N VAL A 171 -7.48 10.19 7.61
CA VAL A 171 -8.33 9.39 8.50
C VAL A 171 -7.56 8.85 9.71
N PRO A 172 -8.11 9.00 10.91
CA PRO A 172 -7.65 8.25 12.07
C PRO A 172 -7.81 6.73 11.88
N MET A 173 -6.84 5.95 12.32
CA MET A 173 -6.87 4.48 12.18
C MET A 173 -8.11 3.84 12.79
N ASP A 174 -8.61 4.37 13.92
CA ASP A 174 -9.79 3.87 14.62
C ASP A 174 -11.12 4.13 13.87
N ARG A 175 -11.10 5.01 12.86
CA ARG A 175 -12.29 5.30 12.04
C ARG A 175 -12.45 4.35 10.86
N CYS A 176 -11.38 3.71 10.41
CA CYS A 176 -11.41 2.76 9.30
C CYS A 176 -11.49 1.31 9.78
N THR A 177 -12.14 1.03 10.91
CA THR A 177 -12.28 -0.33 11.44
C THR A 177 -13.20 -1.21 10.59
N GLU A 178 -13.13 -2.53 10.78
CA GLU A 178 -13.95 -3.50 10.03
C GLU A 178 -15.44 -3.17 9.96
N ALA A 179 -16.01 -2.63 11.04
CA ALA A 179 -17.43 -2.28 11.10
C ALA A 179 -17.81 -1.02 10.29
N LYS A 180 -16.86 -0.11 10.04
CA LYS A 180 -17.14 1.21 9.42
C LYS A 180 -16.60 1.33 8.00
N GLY A 181 -15.39 0.81 7.77
CA GLY A 181 -14.64 1.01 6.55
C GLY A 181 -14.35 2.49 6.25
N CYS A 182 -13.43 2.72 5.31
CA CYS A 182 -13.15 4.05 4.78
C CYS A 182 -13.20 3.99 3.25
N ARG A 183 -14.17 4.71 2.68
CA ARG A 183 -14.41 4.74 1.25
C ARG A 183 -13.43 5.67 0.54
N LEU A 184 -12.74 5.12 -0.45
CA LEU A 184 -11.92 5.83 -1.42
C LEU A 184 -12.66 5.91 -2.77
N VAL A 185 -12.01 6.49 -3.78
CA VAL A 185 -12.62 6.70 -5.09
C VAL A 185 -12.97 5.37 -5.78
N GLN A 186 -12.13 4.34 -5.64
CA GLN A 186 -12.23 3.06 -6.37
C GLN A 186 -12.20 1.84 -5.45
N SER A 187 -12.24 2.07 -4.14
CA SER A 187 -12.09 0.99 -3.16
C SER A 187 -12.61 1.43 -1.79
N GLU A 188 -12.76 0.47 -0.91
CA GLU A 188 -12.95 0.66 0.52
C GLU A 188 -11.82 -0.04 1.27
N ILE A 189 -11.33 0.58 2.35
CA ILE A 189 -10.36 -0.04 3.24
C ILE A 189 -10.96 -0.31 4.62
N ARG A 190 -10.48 -1.38 5.27
CA ARG A 190 -10.73 -1.68 6.68
C ARG A 190 -9.42 -2.04 7.37
N VAL A 191 -9.25 -1.59 8.60
CA VAL A 191 -8.01 -1.71 9.38
C VAL A 191 -8.34 -2.32 10.73
N ASN A 192 -7.66 -3.41 11.06
CA ASN A 192 -7.80 -4.13 12.33
C ASN A 192 -6.44 -4.35 12.97
N SER A 193 -6.39 -4.47 14.29
CA SER A 193 -5.20 -5.00 14.97
C SER A 193 -4.90 -6.41 14.43
N ALA A 194 -3.63 -6.74 14.18
CA ALA A 194 -3.28 -8.10 13.79
C ALA A 194 -3.53 -9.07 14.96
N GLU A 195 -4.13 -10.23 14.66
CA GLU A 195 -4.21 -11.39 15.56
C GLU A 195 -2.85 -12.11 15.68
#